data_AF-A0A1X0R7W7-F1
#
_entry.id   AF-A0A1X0R7W7-F1
#
_cell.length_a   1.000
_cell.length_b   1.000
_cell.length_c   1.000
_cell.angle_alpha   90.00
_cell.angle_beta   90.00
_cell.angle_gamma   90.00
#
_symmetry.space_group_name_H-M   'P 1'
#
loop_
_entity.id
_entity.type
_entity.pdbx_description
1 polymer ?
#
loop_
_entity_poly.entity_id
_entity_poly.type
_entity_poly.pdbx_seq_one_letter_code
_entity_poly.pdbx_strand_id
1 'polypeptide(L)'
;MPLLNRKRIPPAATIPYEPKRKRKEVWYLRSTNEVFDNYEEYINKLSLYHQAVWECEVTGRQNLTYEQALESERMEGDRAEFKFSEVLRKKILARVQFQTIRLDELIDDIMNYFKDNYL
;
A
#
# COMPACT_ATOMS: atom_id res chain seq x y z
N MET A 1 0.97 1.90 0.08
CA MET A 1 2.19 2.04 0.91
C MET A 1 1.79 2.90 2.09
N PRO A 2 2.11 2.52 3.34
CA PRO A 2 1.66 3.25 4.52
C PRO A 2 2.04 4.73 4.48
N LEU A 3 1.09 5.61 4.83
CA LEU A 3 1.26 7.05 4.87
C LEU A 3 1.66 7.49 6.28
N LEU A 4 2.60 8.44 6.36
CA LEU A 4 2.86 9.21 7.59
C LEU A 4 2.39 10.64 7.35
N ASN A 5 1.44 11.13 8.15
CA ASN A 5 0.85 12.47 7.98
C ASN A 5 0.39 12.73 6.53
N ARG A 6 -0.28 11.75 5.91
CA ARG A 6 -0.75 11.79 4.51
C ARG A 6 0.37 11.91 3.46
N LYS A 7 1.64 11.70 3.84
CA LYS A 7 2.78 11.67 2.93
C LYS A 7 3.37 10.27 2.86
N ARG A 8 3.73 9.86 1.65
CA ARG A 8 4.50 8.63 1.43
C ARG A 8 5.94 8.89 1.86
N ILE A 9 6.45 8.06 2.77
CA ILE A 9 7.87 8.07 3.10
C ILE A 9 8.53 7.02 2.23
N PRO A 10 9.38 7.41 1.26
CA PRO A 10 10.14 6.45 0.50
C PRO A 10 11.11 5.71 1.44
N PRO A 11 11.34 4.40 1.21
CA PRO A 11 12.42 3.69 1.88
C PRO A 11 13.74 4.45 1.66
N ALA A 12 14.53 4.58 2.71
CA ALA A 12 15.90 5.01 2.65
C ALA A 12 16.65 4.13 1.64
N ALA A 13 17.41 4.76 0.76
CA ALA A 13 18.09 4.08 -0.32
C ALA A 13 18.99 2.97 0.25
N THR A 14 18.89 1.78 -0.34
CA THR A 14 19.82 0.69 -0.04
C THR A 14 21.22 1.16 -0.42
N ILE A 15 22.18 0.88 0.47
CA ILE A 15 23.55 1.32 0.25
C ILE A 15 24.09 0.58 -0.99
N PRO A 16 24.63 1.28 -1.99
CA PRO A 16 25.14 0.64 -3.20
C PRO A 16 26.18 -0.42 -2.85
N TYR A 17 26.07 -1.60 -3.49
CA TYR A 17 27.05 -2.66 -3.33
C TYR A 17 28.38 -2.21 -3.93
N GLU A 18 29.38 -1.96 -3.08
CA GLU A 18 30.73 -1.68 -3.51
C GLU A 18 31.62 -2.93 -3.29
N PRO A 19 32.26 -3.47 -4.35
CA PRO A 19 33.09 -4.68 -4.25
C PRO A 19 34.35 -4.47 -3.40
N LYS A 20 34.73 -3.23 -3.10
CA LYS A 20 35.88 -2.86 -2.25
C LYS A 20 35.50 -2.58 -0.79
N ARG A 21 34.22 -2.68 -0.41
CA ARG A 21 33.83 -2.52 1.00
C ARG A 21 34.42 -3.66 1.81
N LYS A 22 35.33 -3.30 2.73
CA LYS A 22 35.75 -4.19 3.81
C LYS A 22 34.49 -4.68 4.53
N ARG A 23 34.46 -5.95 4.98
CA ARG A 23 33.34 -6.50 5.77
C ARG A 23 33.08 -5.57 6.95
N LYS A 24 32.06 -4.74 6.83
CA LYS A 24 31.64 -3.75 7.81
C LYS A 24 30.32 -4.23 8.37
N GLU A 25 30.15 -4.12 9.69
CA GLU A 25 28.88 -4.36 10.33
C GLU A 25 27.87 -3.32 9.84
N VAL A 26 26.73 -3.80 9.35
CA VAL A 26 25.62 -2.98 8.86
C VAL A 26 24.36 -3.39 9.60
N TRP A 27 23.47 -2.43 9.81
CA TRP A 27 22.19 -2.69 10.46
C TRP A 27 21.10 -2.86 9.41
N TYR A 28 20.41 -3.99 9.45
CA TYR A 28 19.39 -4.35 8.48
C TYR A 28 18.00 -4.24 9.08
N LEU A 29 17.11 -3.50 8.42
CA LEU A 29 15.72 -3.40 8.80
C LEU A 29 14.85 -4.30 7.91
N ARG A 30 14.31 -5.37 8.51
CA ARG A 30 13.57 -6.41 7.78
C ARG A 30 12.25 -5.92 7.15
N SER A 31 11.57 -4.98 7.80
CA SER A 31 10.22 -4.56 7.40
C SER A 31 10.21 -3.72 6.12
N THR A 32 11.31 -3.01 5.84
CA THR A 32 11.47 -2.12 4.67
C THR A 32 12.62 -2.51 3.76
N ASN A 33 13.40 -3.54 4.12
CA ASN A 33 14.64 -3.96 3.47
C ASN A 33 15.70 -2.83 3.39
N GLU A 34 15.64 -1.85 4.30
CA GLU A 34 16.61 -0.76 4.41
C GLU A 34 17.90 -1.27 5.09
N VAL A 35 19.06 -0.75 4.65
CA VAL A 35 20.37 -1.06 5.25
C VAL A 35 21.00 0.26 5.72
N PHE A 36 21.45 0.29 6.96
CA PHE A 36 22.05 1.47 7.58
C PHE A 36 23.52 1.21 7.95
N ASP A 37 24.35 2.23 7.73
CA ASP A 37 25.77 2.27 8.12
C ASP A 37 25.98 2.90 9.51
N ASN A 38 24.93 3.47 10.10
CA ASN A 38 24.93 4.14 11.41
C ASN A 38 23.83 3.56 12.31
N TYR A 39 24.19 3.28 13.56
CA TYR A 39 23.28 2.69 14.55
C TYR A 39 22.17 3.66 14.99
N GLU A 40 22.50 4.94 15.14
CA GLU A 40 21.53 5.96 15.59
C GLU A 40 20.41 6.14 14.56
N GLU A 41 20.76 6.20 13.27
CA GLU A 41 19.79 6.26 12.18
C GLU A 41 18.89 5.03 12.15
N TYR A 42 19.48 3.84 12.34
CA TYR A 42 18.73 2.58 12.42
C TYR A 42 17.72 2.59 13.57
N ILE A 43 18.13 2.96 14.79
CA ILE A 43 17.22 3.00 15.94
C ILE A 43 16.11 4.04 15.76
N ASN A 44 16.43 5.22 15.24
CA ASN A 44 15.44 6.27 15.02
C ASN A 44 14.38 5.84 14.00
N LYS A 45 14.81 5.21 12.90
CA LYS A 45 13.90 4.62 11.90
C LYS A 45 13.08 3.47 12.49
N LEU A 46 13.71 2.55 13.20
CA LEU A 46 13.04 1.41 13.84
C LEU A 46 11.95 1.91 14.81
N SER A 47 12.27 2.88 15.67
CA SER A 47 11.31 3.48 16.60
C SER A 47 10.11 4.10 15.86
N LEU A 48 10.37 4.84 14.79
CA LEU A 48 9.33 5.47 13.96
C LEU A 48 8.40 4.45 13.28
N TYR A 49 8.92 3.31 12.82
CA TYR A 49 8.08 2.24 12.24
C TYR A 49 7.23 1.49 13.29
N HIS A 50 7.72 1.38 14.53
CA HIS A 50 6.97 0.80 15.64
C HIS A 50 5.93 1.75 16.25
N GLN A 51 6.04 3.05 16.01
CA GLN A 51 5.02 4.00 16.45
C GLN A 51 3.71 3.81 15.68
N ALA A 52 2.59 3.87 16.39
CA ALA A 52 1.24 3.78 15.84
C ALA A 52 0.78 5.12 15.25
N VAL A 53 1.53 5.66 14.31
CA VAL A 53 1.28 6.97 13.66
C VAL A 53 0.95 6.84 12.18
N TRP A 54 0.88 5.61 11.66
CA TRP A 54 0.71 5.33 10.25
C TRP A 54 -0.76 5.22 9.87
N GLU A 55 -1.02 5.62 8.62
CA GLU A 55 -2.32 5.56 7.97
C GLU A 55 -2.26 4.62 6.77
N CYS A 56 -3.24 3.74 6.64
CA CYS A 56 -3.41 2.88 5.47
C CYS A 56 -4.02 3.69 4.33
N GLU A 57 -3.37 3.71 3.16
CA GLU A 57 -3.85 4.48 2.00
C GLU A 57 -5.18 3.95 1.43
N VAL A 58 -5.35 2.63 1.47
CA VAL A 58 -6.52 1.95 0.87
C VAL A 58 -7.75 2.04 1.77
N THR A 59 -7.57 1.87 3.09
CA THR A 59 -8.70 1.83 4.04
C THR A 59 -8.92 3.16 4.77
N GLY A 60 -7.96 4.07 4.76
CA GLY A 60 -7.99 5.29 5.57
C GLY A 60 -7.90 5.02 7.07
N ARG A 61 -7.56 3.79 7.50
CA ARG A 61 -7.38 3.48 8.93
C ARG A 61 -6.13 4.15 9.45
N GLN A 62 -6.28 4.88 10.54
CA GLN A 62 -5.22 5.63 11.21
C GLN A 62 -4.78 4.91 12.49
N ASN A 63 -3.67 5.38 13.08
CA ASN A 63 -3.08 4.84 14.31
C ASN A 63 -2.62 3.38 14.20
N LEU A 64 -2.10 3.01 13.03
CA LEU A 64 -1.50 1.69 12.79
C LEU A 64 0.01 1.78 12.91
N THR A 65 0.66 0.68 13.27
CA THR A 65 2.10 0.54 13.05
C THR A 65 2.37 0.34 11.56
N TYR A 66 3.62 0.54 11.12
CA TYR A 66 3.97 0.37 9.71
C TYR A 66 3.64 -1.03 9.19
N GLU A 67 3.93 -2.07 9.98
CA GLU A 67 3.67 -3.47 9.61
C GLU A 67 2.17 -3.77 9.53
N GLN A 68 1.39 -3.26 10.48
CA GLN A 68 -0.07 -3.41 10.47
C GLN A 68 -0.70 -2.69 9.28
N ALA A 69 -0.23 -1.49 8.96
CA ALA A 69 -0.70 -0.74 7.79
C ALA A 69 -0.38 -1.50 6.50
N LEU A 70 0.83 -2.07 6.38
CA LEU A 70 1.23 -2.88 5.22
C LEU A 70 0.39 -4.17 5.08
N GLU A 71 0.13 -4.84 6.19
CA GLU A 71 -0.70 -6.05 6.21
C GLU A 71 -2.15 -5.72 5.85
N SER A 72 -2.69 -4.61 6.36
CA SER A 72 -4.03 -4.14 6.02
C SER A 72 -4.16 -3.76 4.55
N GLU A 73 -3.12 -3.15 3.95
CA GLU A 73 -3.11 -2.85 2.52
C GLU A 73 -3.14 -4.13 1.68
N ARG A 74 -2.33 -5.13 2.07
CA ARG A 74 -2.27 -6.43 1.38
C ARG A 74 -3.61 -7.16 1.47
N MET A 75 -4.16 -7.28 2.68
CA MET A 75 -5.45 -7.93 2.88
C MET A 75 -6.56 -7.25 2.09
N GLU A 76 -6.56 -5.92 2.01
CA GLU A 76 -7.62 -5.20 1.29
C GLU A 76 -7.43 -5.24 -0.23
N GLY A 77 -6.19 -5.29 -0.71
CA GLY A 77 -5.89 -5.61 -2.10
C GLY A 77 -6.43 -6.98 -2.49
N ASP A 78 -6.11 -8.00 -1.70
CA ASP A 78 -6.58 -9.37 -1.91
C ASP A 78 -8.12 -9.42 -1.84
N ARG A 79 -8.75 -8.80 -0.83
CA ARG A 79 -10.22 -8.75 -0.71
C ARG A 79 -10.87 -8.05 -1.90
N ALA A 80 -10.28 -6.96 -2.40
CA ALA A 80 -10.79 -6.28 -3.59
C ALA A 80 -10.70 -7.22 -4.81
N GLU A 81 -9.63 -7.98 -4.92
CA GLU A 81 -9.46 -8.94 -6.01
C GLU A 81 -10.45 -10.11 -5.92
N PHE A 82 -10.64 -10.70 -4.74
CA PHE A 82 -11.56 -11.82 -4.52
C PHE A 82 -13.04 -11.43 -4.61
N LYS A 83 -13.41 -10.17 -4.29
CA LYS A 83 -14.80 -9.71 -4.38
C LYS A 83 -15.32 -9.63 -5.81
N PHE A 84 -14.44 -9.44 -6.80
CA PHE A 84 -14.85 -9.29 -8.20
C PHE A 84 -14.32 -10.43 -9.05
N SER A 85 -15.22 -11.30 -9.53
CA SER A 85 -14.91 -12.29 -10.58
C SER A 85 -14.28 -11.60 -11.78
N GLU A 86 -13.26 -12.22 -12.39
CA GLU A 86 -12.57 -11.68 -13.57
C GLU A 86 -13.53 -11.30 -14.71
N VAL A 87 -14.58 -12.10 -14.91
CA VAL A 87 -15.58 -11.87 -15.96
C VAL A 87 -16.37 -10.59 -15.71
N LEU A 88 -16.77 -10.35 -14.45
CA LEU A 88 -17.49 -9.14 -14.06
C LEU A 88 -16.55 -7.92 -14.14
N ARG A 89 -15.29 -8.06 -13.71
CA ARG A 89 -14.28 -7.00 -13.77
C ARG A 89 -14.10 -6.46 -15.18
N LYS A 90 -13.95 -7.34 -16.17
CA LYS A 90 -13.80 -6.93 -17.58
C LYS A 90 -15.02 -6.16 -18.10
N LYS A 91 -16.23 -6.61 -17.75
CA LYS A 91 -17.47 -5.92 -18.15
C LYS A 91 -17.65 -4.57 -17.47
N ILE A 92 -17.34 -4.48 -16.16
CA ILE A 92 -17.37 -3.22 -15.41
C ILE A 92 -16.38 -2.24 -16.05
N LEU A 93 -15.13 -2.64 -16.24
CA LEU A 93 -14.09 -1.79 -16.82
C LEU A 93 -14.46 -1.28 -18.22
N ALA A 94 -14.98 -2.15 -19.09
CA ALA A 94 -15.43 -1.76 -20.42
C ALA A 94 -16.55 -0.70 -20.39
N ARG A 95 -17.40 -0.73 -19.36
CA ARG A 95 -18.53 0.21 -19.24
C ARG A 95 -18.13 1.52 -18.54
N VAL A 96 -17.20 1.47 -17.60
CA VAL A 96 -16.57 2.65 -16.97
C VAL A 96 -15.74 3.43 -17.98
N GLN A 97 -15.10 2.74 -18.92
CA GLN A 97 -14.21 3.36 -19.89
C GLN A 97 -14.96 4.39 -20.77
N PHE A 98 -14.37 5.58 -20.92
CA PHE A 98 -14.90 6.70 -21.71
C PHE A 98 -16.20 7.34 -21.20
N GLN A 99 -16.61 7.07 -19.97
CA GLN A 99 -17.73 7.76 -19.34
C GLN A 99 -17.30 9.15 -18.86
N THR A 100 -18.10 10.17 -19.16
CA THR A 100 -17.86 11.57 -18.74
C THR A 100 -18.84 12.04 -17.67
N ILE A 101 -19.73 11.16 -17.20
CA ILE A 101 -20.67 11.44 -16.11
C ILE A 101 -19.95 11.49 -14.77
N ARG A 102 -20.64 12.02 -13.74
CA ARG A 102 -20.10 12.05 -12.38
C ARG A 102 -19.87 10.63 -11.87
N LEU A 103 -18.82 10.45 -11.07
CA LEU A 103 -18.45 9.15 -10.53
C LEU A 103 -19.60 8.51 -9.73
N ASP A 104 -20.30 9.30 -8.92
CA ASP A 104 -21.42 8.82 -8.09
C ASP A 104 -22.54 8.22 -8.96
N GLU A 105 -22.93 8.94 -10.02
CA GLU A 105 -23.97 8.50 -10.97
C GLU A 105 -23.52 7.26 -11.77
N LEU A 106 -22.24 7.19 -12.13
CA LEU A 106 -21.67 6.03 -12.83
C LEU A 106 -21.70 4.78 -11.97
N ILE A 107 -21.40 4.91 -10.67
CA ILE A 107 -21.46 3.80 -9.73
C ILE A 107 -22.88 3.27 -9.64
N ASP A 108 -23.88 4.15 -9.53
CA ASP A 108 -25.28 3.74 -9.45
C ASP A 108 -25.76 3.04 -10.74
N ASP A 109 -25.41 3.53 -11.93
CA ASP A 109 -25.77 2.87 -13.20
C ASP A 109 -25.16 1.46 -13.27
N ILE A 110 -23.88 1.32 -12.94
CA ILE A 110 -23.18 0.03 -12.96
C ILE A 110 -23.82 -0.92 -11.93
N MET A 111 -24.06 -0.44 -10.71
CA MET A 111 -24.67 -1.26 -9.66
C MET A 111 -26.05 -1.77 -10.05
N ASN A 112 -26.88 -0.93 -10.68
CA ASN A 112 -28.20 -1.35 -11.18
C ASN A 112 -28.08 -2.36 -12.33
N TYR A 113 -27.21 -2.10 -13.31
CA TYR A 113 -26.96 -3.02 -14.41
C TYR A 113 -26.51 -4.41 -13.93
N PHE A 114 -25.62 -4.47 -12.95
CA PHE A 114 -25.16 -5.77 -12.42
C PHE A 114 -26.19 -6.46 -11.53
N LYS A 115 -27.02 -5.71 -10.80
CA LYS A 115 -28.16 -6.29 -10.08
C LYS A 115 -29.14 -6.97 -11.02
N ASP A 116 -29.49 -6.33 -12.15
CA ASP A 116 -30.50 -6.86 -13.06
C ASP A 116 -30.02 -8.04 -13.92
N ASN A 117 -28.70 -8.18 -14.11
CA ASN A 117 -28.12 -9.20 -15.01
C ASN A 117 -27.41 -10.36 -14.29
N TYR A 118 -27.06 -10.23 -13.01
CA TYR A 118 -26.18 -11.19 -12.31
C TYR A 118 -26.56 -11.52 -10.87
N LEU A 119 -27.47 -10.76 -10.24
CA LEU A 119 -28.11 -11.16 -8.98
C LEU A 119 -29.47 -11.81 -9.27
#